data_AF-A0A4R2DAA8-F1
#
_entry.id   AF-A0A4R2DAA8-F1
#
_cell.length_a   1.000
_cell.length_b   1.000
_cell.length_c   1.000
_cell.angle_alpha   90.00
_cell.angle_beta   90.00
_cell.angle_gamma   90.00
#
_symmetry.space_group_name_H-M   'P 1'
#
loop_
_entity.id
_entity.type
_entity.pdbx_description
1 polymer ?
#
loop_
_entity_poly.entity_id
_entity_poly.type
_entity_poly.pdbx_seq_one_letter_code
_entity_poly.pdbx_strand_id
1 'polypeptide(L)'
;MTVAANVEHGGTSRGLVPGRPTGPLMIFVGLASAVFTVGTALHAFVIVTPETLERMMVLAGADPGGVDGFLSIFRAVGVAYIIGNAVGVWALRRRPSMWLFWVVIGVNATQAAGLLMVPPEMFTAARERFGSVGVLPSLVTDGGAAVVVIVLLGSLAATRTVWGRVR
;
A
#
# COMPACT_ATOMS: atom_id res chain seq x y z
N MET A 1 51.29 -20.05 56.09
CA MET A 1 50.32 -20.81 55.28
C MET A 1 48.96 -20.15 55.46
N THR A 2 48.64 -19.16 54.63
CA THR A 2 47.36 -18.42 54.69
C THR A 2 47.05 -17.82 53.32
N VAL A 3 45.74 -17.73 53.00
CA VAL A 3 45.08 -16.89 51.96
C VAL A 3 45.07 -17.52 50.55
N ALA A 4 43.98 -17.62 49.78
CA ALA A 4 42.55 -17.35 49.93
C ALA A 4 41.77 -18.09 48.83
N ALA A 5 40.47 -18.30 49.07
CA ALA A 5 39.50 -18.73 48.07
C ALA A 5 39.35 -17.70 46.95
N ASN A 6 39.34 -18.17 45.69
CA ASN A 6 39.02 -17.33 44.54
C ASN A 6 37.63 -17.70 44.01
N VAL A 7 36.69 -16.78 44.22
CA VAL A 7 35.35 -16.77 43.63
C VAL A 7 35.47 -16.03 42.30
N GLU A 8 35.22 -16.71 41.17
CA GLU A 8 34.95 -16.03 39.91
C GLU A 8 33.45 -16.08 39.58
N HIS A 9 32.85 -14.91 39.71
CA HIS A 9 31.51 -14.56 39.27
C HIS A 9 31.47 -14.32 37.75
N GLY A 10 30.35 -14.69 37.14
CA GLY A 10 29.66 -13.75 36.25
C GLY A 10 29.88 -13.85 34.75
N GLY A 11 29.65 -15.02 34.15
CA GLY A 11 29.37 -15.14 32.71
C GLY A 11 27.98 -14.60 32.36
N THR A 12 27.80 -13.28 32.35
CA THR A 12 26.60 -12.64 31.80
C THR A 12 26.64 -12.67 30.28
N SER A 13 26.14 -13.76 29.68
CA SER A 13 25.73 -13.77 28.29
C SER A 13 24.51 -12.85 28.13
N ARG A 14 24.74 -11.54 27.95
CA ARG A 14 23.75 -10.58 27.43
C ARG A 14 23.49 -10.86 25.95
N GLY A 15 22.91 -12.02 25.67
CA GLY A 15 22.25 -12.31 24.42
C GLY A 15 20.87 -11.64 24.44
N LEU A 16 20.79 -10.46 23.83
CA LEU A 16 19.62 -9.92 23.14
C LEU A 16 20.05 -8.56 22.56
N VAL A 17 20.54 -8.59 21.32
CA VAL A 17 20.75 -7.38 20.53
C VAL A 17 19.40 -6.64 20.45
N PRO A 18 19.29 -5.38 20.91
CA PRO A 18 18.06 -4.62 20.81
C PRO A 18 17.64 -4.54 19.34
N GLY A 19 16.46 -5.08 19.04
CA GLY A 19 15.84 -4.89 17.73
C GLY A 19 15.64 -3.40 17.53
N ARG A 20 16.38 -2.78 16.60
CA ARG A 20 16.17 -1.38 16.24
C ARG A 20 14.69 -1.16 15.89
N PRO A 21 14.07 -0.07 16.35
CA PRO A 21 12.70 0.26 16.00
C PRO A 21 12.54 0.36 14.48
N THR A 22 11.42 -0.14 13.97
CA THR A 22 10.94 0.15 12.62
C THR A 22 10.87 1.68 12.46
N GLY A 23 11.56 2.25 11.47
CA GLY A 23 11.63 3.70 11.31
C GLY A 23 10.27 4.33 10.97
N PRO A 24 10.05 5.63 11.24
CA PRO A 24 8.77 6.30 10.95
C PRO A 24 8.28 6.11 9.51
N LEU A 25 9.20 6.14 8.53
CA LEU A 25 8.90 5.87 7.12
C LEU A 25 8.35 4.46 6.88
N MET A 26 8.92 3.45 7.53
CA MET A 26 8.50 2.06 7.40
C MET A 26 7.13 1.82 8.06
N ILE A 27 6.87 2.47 9.19
CA ILE A 27 5.54 2.45 9.86
C ILE A 27 4.51 3.08 8.94
N PHE A 28 4.80 4.27 8.42
CA PHE A 28 3.91 4.98 7.48
C PHE A 28 3.56 4.09 6.27
N VAL A 29 4.56 3.53 5.59
CA VAL A 29 4.35 2.64 4.43
C VAL A 29 3.54 1.41 4.83
N GLY A 30 3.87 0.76 5.94
CA GLY A 30 3.19 -0.46 6.37
C GLY A 30 1.71 -0.23 6.71
N LEU A 31 1.40 0.88 7.39
CA LEU A 31 0.02 1.28 7.69
C LEU A 31 -0.73 1.71 6.43
N ALA A 32 -0.12 2.52 5.57
CA ALA A 32 -0.72 2.90 4.29
C ALA A 32 -1.02 1.67 3.43
N SER A 33 -0.11 0.71 3.36
CA SER A 33 -0.28 -0.55 2.64
C SER A 33 -1.47 -1.37 3.18
N ALA A 34 -1.65 -1.42 4.51
CA ALA A 34 -2.81 -2.09 5.10
C ALA A 34 -4.12 -1.38 4.73
N VAL A 35 -4.14 -0.05 4.83
CA VAL A 35 -5.31 0.77 4.44
C VAL A 35 -5.62 0.59 2.95
N PHE A 36 -4.62 0.61 2.07
CA PHE A 36 -4.82 0.44 0.64
C PHE A 36 -5.30 -0.97 0.30
N THR A 37 -4.82 -2.00 1.00
CA THR A 37 -5.32 -3.37 0.82
C THR A 37 -6.83 -3.43 1.03
N VAL A 38 -7.32 -2.86 2.14
CA VAL A 38 -8.76 -2.83 2.47
C VAL A 38 -9.51 -1.92 1.51
N GLY A 39 -8.99 -0.73 1.24
CA GLY A 39 -9.60 0.25 0.33
C GLY A 39 -9.75 -0.30 -1.09
N THR A 40 -8.73 -0.96 -1.63
CA THR A 40 -8.78 -1.56 -2.97
C THR A 40 -9.79 -2.72 -3.00
N ALA A 41 -9.87 -3.53 -1.94
CA ALA A 41 -10.88 -4.58 -1.85
C ALA A 41 -12.31 -4.01 -1.84
N LEU A 42 -12.56 -2.96 -1.05
CA LEU A 42 -13.84 -2.26 -1.04
C LEU A 42 -14.16 -1.66 -2.41
N HIS A 43 -13.18 -0.99 -3.04
CA HIS A 43 -13.38 -0.42 -4.36
C HIS A 43 -13.73 -1.50 -5.39
N ALA A 44 -12.92 -2.55 -5.51
CA ALA A 44 -13.04 -3.56 -6.55
C ALA A 44 -14.25 -4.50 -6.40
N PHE A 45 -14.73 -4.73 -5.18
CA PHE A 45 -15.79 -5.71 -4.93
C PHE A 45 -17.09 -5.13 -4.38
N VAL A 46 -17.06 -3.94 -3.78
CA VAL A 46 -18.26 -3.30 -3.20
C VAL A 46 -18.73 -2.12 -4.04
N ILE A 47 -17.81 -1.25 -4.47
CA ILE A 47 -18.16 -0.04 -5.25
C ILE A 47 -18.29 -0.36 -6.74
N VAL A 48 -17.33 -1.10 -7.31
CA VAL A 48 -17.37 -1.45 -8.73
C VAL A 48 -18.28 -2.65 -8.94
N THR A 49 -19.57 -2.36 -9.11
CA THR A 49 -20.62 -3.32 -9.46
C THR A 49 -20.97 -3.23 -10.95
N PRO A 50 -21.64 -4.24 -11.53
CA PRO A 50 -22.15 -4.15 -12.90
C PRO A 50 -22.96 -2.88 -13.16
N GLU A 51 -23.83 -2.48 -12.23
CA GLU A 51 -24.69 -1.31 -12.37
C GLU A 51 -23.89 0.00 -12.38
N THR A 52 -22.82 0.06 -11.58
CA THR A 52 -21.95 1.24 -11.52
C THR A 52 -21.13 1.36 -12.80
N LEU A 53 -20.67 0.24 -13.36
CA LEU A 53 -19.95 0.21 -14.64
C LEU A 53 -20.87 0.47 -15.83
N GLU A 54 -22.07 -0.09 -15.85
CA GLU A 54 -23.09 0.20 -16.85
C GLU A 54 -23.39 1.70 -16.86
N ARG A 55 -23.60 2.29 -15.68
CA ARG A 55 -23.84 3.72 -15.55
C ARG A 55 -22.64 4.54 -16.03
N MET A 56 -21.42 4.17 -15.66
CA MET A 56 -20.20 4.79 -16.15
C MET A 56 -20.12 4.72 -17.69
N MET A 57 -20.41 3.57 -18.30
CA MET A 57 -20.39 3.40 -19.75
C MET A 57 -21.43 4.28 -20.45
N VAL A 58 -22.65 4.34 -19.93
CA VAL A 58 -23.70 5.24 -20.44
C VAL A 58 -23.27 6.70 -20.35
N LEU A 59 -22.71 7.13 -19.21
CA LEU A 59 -22.21 8.49 -19.02
C LEU A 59 -21.05 8.81 -19.98
N ALA A 60 -20.22 7.83 -20.30
CA ALA A 60 -19.10 7.96 -21.24
C ALA A 60 -19.52 7.83 -22.72
N GLY A 61 -20.80 7.59 -23.01
CA GLY A 61 -21.29 7.33 -24.38
C GLY A 61 -20.77 6.02 -24.99
N ALA A 62 -20.36 5.06 -24.14
CA ALA A 62 -19.90 3.74 -24.53
C ALA A 62 -21.02 2.69 -24.49
N ASP A 63 -20.82 1.56 -25.19
CA ASP A 63 -21.77 0.44 -25.19
C ASP A 63 -21.77 -0.31 -23.85
N PRO A 64 -22.91 -0.37 -23.13
CA PRO A 64 -23.02 -1.14 -21.89
C PRO A 64 -22.90 -2.66 -22.06
N GLY A 65 -22.98 -3.19 -23.28
CA GLY A 65 -22.80 -4.63 -23.54
C GLY A 65 -21.44 -5.19 -23.10
N GLY A 66 -20.44 -4.32 -22.90
CA GLY A 66 -19.09 -4.70 -22.46
C GLY A 66 -18.86 -4.79 -20.95
N VAL A 67 -19.89 -4.56 -20.11
CA VAL A 67 -19.74 -4.46 -18.64
C VAL A 67 -19.07 -5.67 -18.02
N ASP A 68 -19.47 -6.89 -18.37
CA ASP A 68 -18.94 -8.10 -17.74
C ASP A 68 -17.45 -8.33 -18.02
N GLY A 69 -17.04 -8.03 -19.26
CA GLY A 69 -15.63 -8.09 -19.66
C GLY A 69 -14.80 -7.05 -18.92
N PHE A 70 -15.29 -5.80 -18.87
CA PHE A 70 -14.63 -4.72 -18.15
C PHE A 70 -14.53 -5.01 -16.65
N LEU A 71 -15.60 -5.50 -16.03
CA LEU A 71 -15.64 -5.86 -14.61
C LEU A 71 -14.63 -6.97 -14.28
N SER A 72 -14.50 -7.97 -15.15
CA SER A 72 -13.56 -9.08 -14.96
C SER A 72 -12.11 -8.59 -14.97
N ILE A 73 -11.75 -7.75 -15.95
CA ILE A 73 -10.41 -7.13 -16.03
C ILE A 73 -10.17 -6.23 -14.83
N PHE A 74 -11.13 -5.37 -14.49
CA PHE A 74 -11.03 -4.46 -13.35
C PHE A 74 -10.79 -5.21 -12.04
N ARG A 75 -11.50 -6.33 -11.81
CA ARG A 75 -11.29 -7.19 -10.65
C ARG A 75 -9.94 -7.87 -10.66
N ALA A 76 -9.46 -8.35 -11.80
CA ALA A 76 -8.13 -8.95 -11.90
C ALA A 76 -7.03 -7.93 -11.52
N VAL A 77 -7.14 -6.69 -12.02
CA VAL A 77 -6.25 -5.59 -11.63
C VAL A 77 -6.38 -5.26 -10.15
N GLY A 78 -7.62 -5.18 -9.62
CA GLY A 78 -7.88 -4.96 -8.21
C GLY A 78 -7.24 -6.01 -7.30
N VAL A 79 -7.33 -7.29 -7.65
CA VAL A 79 -6.69 -8.40 -6.92
C VAL A 79 -5.17 -8.26 -6.93
N ALA A 80 -4.57 -7.92 -8.08
CA ALA A 80 -3.13 -7.69 -8.16
C ALA A 80 -2.67 -6.57 -7.20
N TYR A 81 -3.43 -5.46 -7.12
CA TYR A 81 -3.16 -4.38 -6.18
C TYR A 81 -3.38 -4.78 -4.72
N ILE A 82 -4.43 -5.55 -4.41
CA ILE A 82 -4.65 -6.10 -3.06
C ILE A 82 -3.43 -6.93 -2.62
N ILE A 83 -2.92 -7.81 -3.47
CA ILE A 83 -1.74 -8.63 -3.18
C ILE A 83 -0.50 -7.74 -3.00
N GLY A 84 -0.28 -6.79 -3.91
CA GLY A 84 0.86 -5.87 -3.85
C GLY A 84 0.87 -5.03 -2.57
N ASN A 85 -0.27 -4.47 -2.20
CA ASN A 85 -0.45 -3.71 -0.96
C ASN A 85 -0.30 -4.62 0.26
N ALA A 86 -0.84 -5.84 0.26
CA ALA A 86 -0.66 -6.79 1.36
C ALA A 86 0.82 -7.15 1.59
N VAL A 87 1.60 -7.31 0.51
CA VAL A 87 3.07 -7.48 0.59
C VAL A 87 3.72 -6.24 1.21
N GLY A 88 3.24 -5.04 0.90
CA GLY A 88 3.71 -3.77 1.48
C GLY A 88 3.62 -3.70 3.00
N VAL A 89 2.68 -4.41 3.64
CA VAL A 89 2.55 -4.50 5.11
C VAL A 89 3.82 -5.09 5.74
N TRP A 90 4.61 -5.88 5.01
CA TRP A 90 5.89 -6.38 5.48
C TRP A 90 6.94 -5.29 5.74
N ALA A 91 6.67 -4.04 5.35
CA ALA A 91 7.48 -2.89 5.75
C ALA A 91 7.54 -2.72 7.28
N LEU A 92 6.53 -3.23 8.02
CA LEU A 92 6.50 -3.20 9.48
C LEU A 92 7.52 -4.15 10.12
N ARG A 93 8.14 -5.06 9.36
CA ARG A 93 9.23 -5.92 9.86
C ARG A 93 10.43 -5.07 10.25
N ARG A 94 11.18 -5.48 11.27
CA ARG A 94 12.35 -4.73 11.80
C ARG A 94 13.43 -4.41 10.76
N ARG A 95 13.56 -5.22 9.70
CA ARG A 95 14.55 -5.06 8.62
C ARG A 95 13.93 -5.39 7.26
N PRO A 96 13.16 -4.49 6.65
CA PRO A 96 12.57 -4.73 5.35
C PRO A 96 13.67 -4.85 4.29
N SER A 97 13.46 -5.73 3.31
CA SER A 97 14.40 -5.97 2.22
C SER A 97 14.41 -4.80 1.24
N MET A 98 15.47 -4.69 0.45
CA MET A 98 15.57 -3.69 -0.62
C MET A 98 14.55 -3.96 -1.74
N TRP A 99 14.29 -5.23 -2.08
CA TRP A 99 13.29 -5.57 -3.08
C TRP A 99 11.89 -5.08 -2.71
N LEU A 100 11.50 -5.19 -1.42
CA LEU A 100 10.20 -4.71 -0.95
C LEU A 100 10.00 -3.21 -1.21
N PHE A 101 11.06 -2.41 -1.10
CA PHE A 101 10.99 -0.97 -1.38
C PHE A 101 10.56 -0.71 -2.82
N TRP A 102 11.16 -1.43 -3.78
CA TRP A 102 10.84 -1.29 -5.20
C TRP A 102 9.46 -1.84 -5.56
N VAL A 103 9.03 -2.93 -4.91
CA VAL A 103 7.65 -3.43 -5.04
C VAL A 103 6.65 -2.40 -4.59
N VAL A 104 6.83 -1.82 -3.40
CA VAL A 104 5.94 -0.78 -2.87
C VAL A 104 5.89 0.41 -3.83
N ILE A 105 7.03 0.88 -4.34
CA ILE A 105 7.05 1.95 -5.35
C ILE A 105 6.28 1.54 -6.60
N GLY A 106 6.54 0.37 -7.18
CA GLY A 106 5.90 -0.07 -8.42
C GLY A 106 4.39 -0.19 -8.29
N VAL A 107 3.92 -0.86 -7.22
CA VAL A 107 2.50 -1.01 -6.90
C VAL A 107 1.83 0.35 -6.71
N ASN A 108 2.43 1.23 -5.90
CA ASN A 108 1.81 2.52 -5.62
C ASN A 108 1.89 3.48 -6.81
N ALA A 109 2.95 3.42 -7.63
CA ALA A 109 3.06 4.27 -8.83
C ALA A 109 2.02 3.88 -9.88
N THR A 110 1.81 2.59 -10.11
CA THR A 110 0.80 2.10 -11.04
C THR A 110 -0.61 2.32 -10.51
N GLN A 111 -0.85 2.14 -9.21
CA GLN A 111 -2.13 2.47 -8.57
C GLN A 111 -2.43 3.97 -8.63
N ALA A 112 -1.43 4.83 -8.39
CA ALA A 112 -1.56 6.28 -8.53
C ALA A 112 -1.86 6.71 -9.97
N ALA A 113 -1.32 6.00 -10.97
CA ALA A 113 -1.69 6.23 -12.36
C ALA A 113 -3.18 5.92 -12.63
N GLY A 114 -3.82 5.10 -11.81
CA GLY A 114 -5.26 4.83 -11.84
C GLY A 114 -6.10 6.12 -11.77
N LEU A 115 -5.68 7.15 -11.03
CA LEU A 115 -6.36 8.46 -11.00
C LEU A 115 -6.47 9.12 -12.37
N LEU A 116 -5.53 8.84 -13.28
CA LEU A 116 -5.48 9.43 -14.61
C LEU A 116 -6.11 8.51 -15.66
N MET A 117 -6.13 7.20 -15.42
CA MET A 117 -6.65 6.21 -16.37
C MET A 117 -8.13 5.88 -16.14
N VAL A 118 -8.65 6.07 -14.93
CA VAL A 118 -10.06 5.84 -14.61
C VAL A 118 -10.89 6.99 -15.20
N PRO A 119 -11.90 6.70 -16.03
CA PRO A 119 -12.76 7.75 -16.60
C PRO A 119 -13.43 8.59 -15.49
N PRO A 120 -13.49 9.92 -15.62
CA PRO A 120 -14.16 10.79 -14.66
C PRO A 120 -15.61 10.35 -14.35
N GLU A 121 -16.29 9.76 -15.34
CA GLU A 121 -17.64 9.22 -15.27
C GLU A 121 -17.78 8.14 -14.20
N MET A 122 -16.70 7.40 -13.89
CA MET A 122 -16.71 6.40 -12.81
C MET A 122 -16.94 7.05 -11.45
N PHE A 123 -16.34 8.22 -11.20
CA PHE A 123 -16.57 8.96 -9.95
C PHE A 123 -18.01 9.47 -9.87
N THR A 124 -18.59 9.88 -11.00
CA THR A 124 -20.00 10.29 -11.06
C THR A 124 -20.92 9.10 -10.80
N ALA A 125 -20.72 7.98 -11.49
CA ALA A 125 -21.52 6.77 -11.32
C ALA A 125 -21.46 6.24 -9.88
N ALA A 126 -20.26 6.20 -9.28
CA ALA A 126 -20.09 5.79 -7.89
C ALA A 126 -20.79 6.75 -6.91
N ARG A 127 -20.77 8.06 -7.17
CA ARG A 127 -21.48 9.06 -6.36
C ARG A 127 -23.00 8.94 -6.49
N GLU A 128 -23.51 8.73 -7.69
CA GLU A 128 -24.95 8.53 -7.91
C GLU A 128 -25.44 7.28 -7.17
N ARG A 129 -24.65 6.20 -7.15
CA ARG A 129 -25.06 4.93 -6.54
C ARG A 129 -24.88 4.86 -5.03
N PHE A 130 -23.75 5.35 -4.51
CA PHE A 130 -23.32 5.18 -3.12
C PHE A 130 -23.13 6.52 -2.37
N GLY A 131 -23.50 7.64 -2.99
CA GLY A 131 -23.21 8.97 -2.48
C GLY A 131 -21.70 9.27 -2.47
N SER A 132 -21.30 10.34 -1.78
CA SER A 132 -19.90 10.75 -1.68
C SER A 132 -18.98 9.67 -1.07
N VAL A 133 -19.53 8.72 -0.31
CA VAL A 133 -18.78 7.59 0.26
C VAL A 133 -18.28 6.65 -0.84
N GLY A 134 -18.99 6.54 -1.98
CA GLY A 134 -18.62 5.66 -3.08
C GLY A 134 -17.26 5.97 -3.71
N VAL A 135 -16.80 7.22 -3.66
CA VAL A 135 -15.50 7.62 -4.22
C VAL A 135 -14.34 7.55 -3.22
N LEU A 136 -14.65 7.40 -1.92
CA LEU A 136 -13.62 7.40 -0.88
C LEU A 136 -12.58 6.29 -1.07
N PRO A 137 -12.96 5.04 -1.40
CA PRO A 137 -11.95 4.00 -1.56
C PRO A 137 -10.89 4.35 -2.61
N SER A 138 -11.28 4.83 -3.80
CA SER A 138 -10.32 5.22 -4.86
C SER A 138 -9.51 6.46 -4.46
N LEU A 139 -10.12 7.49 -3.87
CA LEU A 139 -9.38 8.67 -3.43
C LEU A 139 -8.31 8.32 -2.38
N VAL A 140 -8.66 7.45 -1.43
CA VAL A 140 -7.73 6.98 -0.39
C VAL A 140 -6.65 6.10 -0.99
N THR A 141 -6.99 5.15 -1.87
CA THR A 141 -6.01 4.20 -2.43
C THR A 141 -5.11 4.87 -3.46
N ASP A 142 -5.68 5.56 -4.44
CA ASP A 142 -4.94 6.03 -5.62
C ASP A 142 -4.25 7.36 -5.27
N GLY A 143 -4.96 8.25 -4.57
CA GLY A 143 -4.41 9.51 -4.07
C GLY A 143 -3.38 9.26 -2.96
N GLY A 144 -3.68 8.35 -2.04
CA GLY A 144 -2.73 7.93 -1.02
C GLY A 144 -1.49 7.26 -1.61
N ALA A 145 -1.64 6.45 -2.66
CA ALA A 145 -0.52 5.82 -3.35
C ALA A 145 0.42 6.86 -3.96
N ALA A 146 -0.10 7.94 -4.55
CA ALA A 146 0.71 9.04 -5.06
C ALA A 146 1.55 9.68 -3.93
N VAL A 147 0.94 9.91 -2.76
CA VAL A 147 1.66 10.44 -1.58
C VAL A 147 2.75 9.48 -1.13
N VAL A 148 2.48 8.18 -1.05
CA VAL A 148 3.48 7.17 -0.67
C VAL A 148 4.67 7.17 -1.63
N VAL A 149 4.42 7.24 -2.95
CA VAL A 149 5.48 7.32 -3.97
C VAL A 149 6.33 8.56 -3.79
N ILE A 150 5.70 9.74 -3.62
CA ILE A 150 6.42 11.01 -3.43
C ILE A 150 7.30 10.95 -2.17
N VAL A 151 6.76 10.43 -1.06
CA VAL A 151 7.50 10.31 0.20
C VAL A 151 8.69 9.35 0.06
N LEU A 152 8.51 8.20 -0.60
CA LEU A 152 9.59 7.23 -0.78
C LEU A 152 10.69 7.74 -1.71
N LEU A 153 10.32 8.35 -2.84
CA LEU A 153 11.28 8.95 -3.77
C LEU A 153 12.00 10.15 -3.15
N GLY A 154 11.28 11.01 -2.41
CA GLY A 154 11.86 12.12 -1.68
C GLY A 154 12.85 11.66 -0.62
N SER A 155 12.50 10.62 0.15
CA SER A 155 13.40 10.01 1.13
C SER A 155 14.64 9.41 0.47
N LEU A 156 14.47 8.69 -0.64
CA LEU A 156 15.59 8.12 -1.40
C LEU A 156 16.50 9.21 -1.98
N ALA A 157 15.95 10.30 -2.51
CA ALA A 157 16.72 11.42 -3.05
C ALA A 157 17.54 12.13 -1.96
N ALA A 158 16.95 12.32 -0.77
CA ALA A 158 17.58 13.01 0.35
C ALA A 158 18.65 12.15 1.04
N THR A 159 18.38 10.88 1.30
CA THR A 159 19.28 9.99 2.07
C THR A 159 20.20 9.15 1.20
N ARG A 160 19.90 9.02 -0.10
CA ARG A 160 20.55 8.11 -1.05
C ARG A 160 20.52 6.65 -0.62
N THR A 161 19.60 6.27 0.27
CA THR A 161 19.40 4.89 0.73
C THR A 161 17.93 4.49 0.71
N VAL A 162 17.66 3.21 0.44
CA VAL A 162 16.31 2.67 0.58
C VAL A 162 15.89 2.68 2.05
N TRP A 163 14.61 2.99 2.30
CA TRP A 163 14.02 3.11 3.63
C TRP A 163 14.61 4.21 4.53
N GLY A 164 15.28 5.22 3.95
CA GLY A 164 15.73 6.40 4.71
C GLY A 164 16.79 6.11 5.78
N ARG A 165 17.60 5.06 5.59
CA ARG A 165 18.70 4.75 6.50
C ARG A 165 19.82 5.78 6.34
N VAL A 166 19.91 6.74 7.26
CA VAL A 166 21.10 7.58 7.40
C VAL A 166 22.25 6.67 7.86
N ARG A 167 23.38 6.70 7.14
CA ARG A 167 24.59 5.98 7.52
C ARG A 167 25.23 6.59 8.77
#